data_AF-A0A969HCY5-F1
#
_entry.id   AF-A0A969HCY5-F1
#
_cell.length_a   1.000
_cell.length_b   1.000
_cell.length_c   1.000
_cell.angle_alpha   90.00
_cell.angle_beta   90.00
_cell.angle_gamma   90.00
#
_symmetry.space_group_name_H-M   'P 1'
#
loop_
_entity.id
_entity.type
_entity.pdbx_description
1 polymer ?
#
loop_
_entity_poly.entity_id
_entity_poly.type
_entity_poly.pdbx_seq_one_letter_code
_entity_poly.pdbx_strand_id
1 'polypeptide(L)'
;MAPWVGVKRAASHDTLKSNLQFVRENRDLIFYDQRGTGLTAPLNCGPVQAAIGAAIELLPDLAEELRAIESDTEKIESDTTKAQIFNNAVCARGYATAGVDLAQYNSIASAKDMASLMSALGYEQYNLYGTSYGTKLAQVALRETPDRVRQAVLDGTSPVSQPQMANSFIEFNEQYVRLFAQCAADPTCNEAIPTCLSASPLS
;
A
#
# COMPACT_ATOMS: atom_id res chain seq x y z
N MET A 1 22.98 -11.64 23.33
CA MET A 1 21.98 -10.63 22.92
C MET A 1 22.51 -9.95 21.68
N ALA A 2 21.97 -10.27 20.50
CA ALA A 2 22.39 -9.64 19.26
C ALA A 2 21.83 -8.20 19.21
N PRO A 3 22.64 -7.20 18.79
CA PRO A 3 22.15 -5.83 18.69
C PRO A 3 21.13 -5.74 17.55
N TRP A 4 19.96 -5.17 17.85
CA TRP A 4 18.90 -4.91 16.88
C TRP A 4 19.39 -3.91 15.83
N VAL A 5 19.79 -4.40 14.67
CA VAL A 5 20.05 -3.60 13.47
C VAL A 5 18.69 -3.24 12.86
N GLY A 6 18.30 -1.96 12.87
CA GLY A 6 17.12 -1.52 12.11
C GLY A 6 16.47 -0.20 12.49
N VAL A 7 16.59 0.26 13.75
CA VAL A 7 16.00 1.56 14.14
C VAL A 7 16.93 2.69 13.71
N LYS A 8 16.84 3.13 12.45
CA LYS A 8 17.32 4.46 12.10
C LYS A 8 16.36 5.46 12.75
N ARG A 9 16.83 6.24 13.72
CA ARG A 9 16.11 7.47 14.11
C ARG A 9 15.87 8.25 12.83
N ALA A 10 14.61 8.59 12.54
CA ALA A 10 14.25 9.46 11.43
C ALA A 10 14.89 10.84 11.64
N ALA A 11 16.14 10.96 11.21
CA ALA A 11 16.95 12.14 11.28
C ALA A 11 17.52 12.41 9.88
N SER A 12 16.64 12.68 8.91
CA SER A 12 17.02 13.28 7.62
C SER A 12 15.83 13.70 6.74
N HIS A 13 14.76 14.24 7.31
CA HIS A 13 13.75 14.96 6.52
C HIS A 13 13.48 16.31 7.18
N ASP A 14 14.22 17.34 6.77
CA ASP A 14 14.17 18.66 7.41
C ASP A 14 12.75 19.26 7.40
N THR A 15 11.97 18.96 6.35
CA THR A 15 10.55 19.35 6.25
C THR A 15 9.66 18.71 7.31
N LEU A 16 9.85 17.41 7.61
CA LEU A 16 9.09 16.75 8.69
C LEU A 16 9.54 17.28 10.06
N LYS A 17 10.84 17.57 10.19
CA LYS A 17 11.44 18.11 11.41
C LYS A 17 10.89 19.51 11.74
N SER A 18 10.72 20.37 10.74
CA SER A 18 10.15 21.72 10.89
C SER A 18 8.64 21.71 11.06
N ASN A 19 7.91 20.98 10.21
CA ASN A 19 6.44 21.01 10.23
C ASN A 19 5.85 20.33 11.47
N LEU A 20 6.58 19.41 12.09
CA LEU A 20 6.14 18.71 13.30
C LEU A 20 6.87 19.19 14.56
N GLN A 21 7.56 20.34 14.52
CA GLN A 21 8.33 20.85 15.65
C GLN A 21 7.51 20.91 16.94
N PHE A 22 6.31 21.49 16.89
CA PHE A 22 5.40 21.57 18.04
C PHE A 22 5.06 20.20 18.64
N VAL A 23 4.87 19.18 17.80
CA VAL A 23 4.59 17.81 18.26
C VAL A 23 5.84 17.20 18.91
N ARG A 24 7.01 17.42 18.29
CA ARG A 24 8.31 16.89 18.74
C ARG A 24 8.79 17.49 20.06
N GLU A 25 8.28 18.64 20.47
CA GLU A 25 8.57 19.23 21.79
C GLU A 25 8.09 18.35 22.94
N ASN A 26 7.02 17.58 22.71
CA ASN A 26 6.36 16.83 23.78
C ASN A 26 6.10 15.36 23.45
N ARG A 27 6.43 14.89 22.24
CA ARG A 27 6.15 13.54 21.76
C ARG A 27 7.29 13.00 20.90
N ASP A 28 7.54 11.70 21.04
CA ASP A 28 8.36 10.97 20.10
C ASP A 28 7.59 10.72 18.81
N LEU A 29 8.25 10.93 17.68
CA LEU A 29 7.72 10.58 16.37
C LEU A 29 8.37 9.29 15.89
N ILE A 30 7.55 8.26 15.70
CA ILE A 30 8.01 6.93 15.33
C ILE A 30 7.46 6.61 13.94
N PHE A 31 8.37 6.42 13.00
CA PHE A 31 8.11 5.89 11.68
C PHE A 31 8.79 4.54 11.58
N TYR A 32 8.11 3.56 10.98
CA TYR A 32 8.66 2.22 10.82
C TYR A 32 8.20 1.62 9.48
N ASP A 33 9.04 0.76 8.93
CA ASP A 33 8.71 -0.01 7.74
C ASP A 33 7.89 -1.23 8.16
N GLN A 34 6.70 -1.39 7.58
CA GLN A 34 5.86 -2.57 7.80
C GLN A 34 6.56 -3.82 7.25
N ARG A 35 6.20 -4.99 7.78
CA ARG A 35 6.60 -6.28 7.22
C ARG A 35 6.44 -6.30 5.69
N GLY A 36 7.45 -6.78 4.97
CA GLY A 36 7.41 -6.84 3.51
C GLY A 36 7.73 -5.52 2.80
N THR A 37 8.09 -4.45 3.53
CA THR A 37 8.38 -3.12 2.96
C THR A 37 9.69 -2.55 3.48
N GLY A 38 10.26 -1.59 2.73
CA GLY A 38 11.45 -0.86 3.13
C GLY A 38 12.60 -1.79 3.54
N LEU A 39 13.11 -1.60 4.76
CA LEU A 39 14.18 -2.41 5.34
C LEU A 39 13.66 -3.66 6.08
N THR A 40 12.34 -3.83 6.25
CA THR A 40 11.74 -4.95 6.98
C THR A 40 11.39 -6.09 6.02
N ALA A 41 12.41 -6.85 5.63
CA ALA A 41 12.31 -8.04 4.77
C ALA A 41 11.41 -7.81 3.53
N PRO A 42 11.82 -6.90 2.61
CA PRO A 42 10.97 -6.45 1.53
C PRO A 42 10.55 -7.58 0.58
N LEU A 43 9.26 -7.60 0.23
CA LEU A 43 8.75 -8.45 -0.84
C LEU A 43 9.05 -7.76 -2.19
N ASN A 44 10.09 -8.22 -2.87
CA ASN A 44 10.56 -7.68 -4.15
C ASN A 44 10.34 -8.69 -5.27
N CYS A 45 9.42 -8.37 -6.17
CA CYS A 45 9.04 -9.28 -7.25
C CYS A 45 10.05 -9.35 -8.39
N GLY A 46 10.91 -8.34 -8.60
CA GLY A 46 11.86 -8.34 -9.72
C GLY A 46 12.85 -9.51 -9.69
N PRO A 47 13.62 -9.69 -8.60
CA PRO A 47 14.53 -10.84 -8.46
C PRO A 47 13.82 -12.19 -8.45
N VAL A 48 12.62 -12.26 -7.85
CA VAL A 48 11.82 -13.49 -7.80
C VAL A 48 11.35 -13.91 -9.19
N GLN A 49 10.94 -12.95 -10.02
CA GLN A 49 10.58 -13.20 -11.42
C GLN A 49 11.77 -13.71 -12.23
N ALA A 50 12.95 -13.12 -12.06
CA ALA A 50 14.16 -13.57 -12.75
C ALA A 50 14.53 -15.01 -12.36
N ALA A 51 14.42 -15.36 -11.08
CA ALA A 51 14.69 -16.71 -10.58
C ALA A 51 13.66 -17.73 -11.09
N ILE A 52 12.37 -17.35 -11.14
CA ILE A 52 11.32 -18.23 -11.67
C ILE A 52 11.48 -18.44 -13.18
N GLY A 53 11.80 -17.39 -13.94
CA GLY A 53 12.07 -17.51 -15.38
C GLY A 53 13.14 -18.56 -15.69
N ALA A 54 14.21 -18.60 -14.90
CA ALA A 54 15.25 -19.63 -15.01
C ALA A 54 14.78 -21.01 -14.50
N ALA A 55 13.92 -21.05 -13.47
CA ALA A 55 13.43 -22.29 -12.89
C ALA A 55 12.41 -23.03 -13.78
N ILE A 56 11.64 -22.33 -14.61
CA ILE A 56 10.68 -22.91 -15.56
C ILE A 56 11.35 -23.89 -16.53
N GLU A 57 12.55 -23.56 -17.00
CA GLU A 57 13.30 -24.44 -17.90
C GLU A 57 13.73 -25.75 -17.23
N LEU A 58 13.83 -25.75 -15.90
CA LEU A 58 14.38 -26.85 -15.11
C LEU A 58 13.31 -27.64 -14.35
N LEU A 59 12.11 -27.08 -14.16
CA LEU A 59 11.04 -27.62 -13.32
C LEU A 59 9.70 -27.64 -14.08
N PRO A 60 9.31 -28.78 -14.68
CA PRO A 60 8.10 -28.87 -15.50
C PRO A 60 6.80 -28.66 -14.71
N ASP A 61 6.76 -29.06 -13.44
CA ASP A 61 5.59 -28.84 -12.57
C ASP A 61 5.36 -27.35 -12.31
N LEU A 62 6.44 -26.58 -12.14
CA LEU A 62 6.36 -25.12 -12.00
C LEU A 62 5.87 -24.47 -13.30
N ALA A 63 6.29 -25.00 -14.46
CA ALA A 63 5.80 -24.52 -15.75
C ALA A 63 4.28 -24.71 -15.89
N GLU A 64 3.75 -25.85 -15.44
CA GLU A 64 2.31 -26.12 -15.51
C GLU A 64 1.49 -25.22 -14.58
N GLU A 65 1.97 -24.99 -13.35
CA GLU A 65 1.33 -24.04 -12.43
C GLU A 65 1.29 -22.61 -12.99
N LEU A 66 2.37 -22.19 -13.65
CA LEU A 66 2.44 -20.85 -14.25
C LEU A 66 1.54 -20.72 -15.47
N ARG A 67 1.36 -21.78 -16.28
CA ARG A 67 0.36 -21.80 -17.36
C ARG A 67 -1.06 -21.68 -16.81
N ALA A 68 -1.35 -22.32 -15.67
CA ALA A 68 -2.65 -22.16 -15.03
C ALA A 68 -2.88 -20.70 -14.59
N ILE A 69 -1.87 -20.06 -14.00
CA ILE A 69 -1.92 -18.63 -13.65
C ILE A 69 -2.10 -17.76 -14.90
N GLU A 70 -1.35 -18.05 -15.98
CA GLU A 70 -1.47 -17.33 -17.25
C GLU A 70 -2.90 -17.45 -17.81
N SER A 71 -3.44 -18.66 -17.89
CA SER A 71 -4.80 -18.93 -18.37
C SER A 71 -5.87 -18.22 -17.53
N ASP A 72 -5.72 -18.16 -16.20
CA ASP A 72 -6.64 -17.41 -15.34
C ASP A 72 -6.62 -15.90 -15.64
N THR A 73 -5.47 -15.37 -16.08
CA THR A 73 -5.33 -13.95 -16.44
C THR A 73 -5.80 -13.61 -17.85
N GLU A 74 -6.00 -14.59 -18.74
CA GLU A 74 -6.47 -14.35 -20.12
C GLU A 74 -7.85 -13.67 -20.19
N LYS A 75 -8.66 -13.85 -19.14
CA LYS A 75 -9.99 -13.24 -18.98
C LYS A 75 -9.95 -11.73 -18.74
N ILE A 76 -8.76 -11.16 -18.50
CA ILE A 76 -8.58 -9.73 -18.25
C ILE A 76 -8.37 -9.00 -19.59
N GLU A 77 -9.27 -8.07 -19.90
CA GLU A 77 -9.23 -7.29 -21.16
C GLU A 77 -8.01 -6.37 -21.26
N SER A 78 -7.58 -5.78 -20.15
CA SER A 78 -6.45 -4.86 -20.12
C SER A 78 -5.12 -5.63 -20.07
N ASP A 79 -4.30 -5.51 -21.13
CA ASP A 79 -2.98 -6.15 -21.20
C ASP A 79 -2.03 -5.71 -20.08
N THR A 80 -2.09 -4.44 -19.67
CA THR A 80 -1.31 -3.93 -18.54
C THR A 80 -1.76 -4.56 -17.23
N THR A 81 -3.06 -4.67 -17.00
CA THR A 81 -3.63 -5.29 -15.80
C THR A 81 -3.33 -6.79 -15.77
N LYS A 82 -3.44 -7.47 -16.91
CA LYS A 82 -3.08 -8.88 -17.11
C LYS A 82 -1.62 -9.12 -16.73
N ALA A 83 -0.70 -8.37 -17.32
CA ALA A 83 0.72 -8.47 -17.03
C ALA A 83 1.01 -8.22 -15.54
N GLN A 84 0.35 -7.24 -14.91
CA GLN A 84 0.53 -6.94 -13.50
C GLN A 84 0.01 -8.05 -12.59
N ILE A 85 -1.18 -8.60 -12.86
CA ILE A 85 -1.75 -9.71 -12.08
C ILE A 85 -0.89 -10.97 -12.22
N PHE A 86 -0.50 -11.32 -13.44
CA PHE A 86 0.41 -12.43 -13.70
C PHE A 86 1.72 -12.25 -12.91
N ASN A 87 2.36 -11.08 -13.04
CA ASN A 87 3.60 -10.74 -12.34
C ASN A 87 3.51 -10.87 -10.82
N ASN A 88 2.39 -10.44 -10.22
CA ASN A 88 2.15 -10.55 -8.79
C ASN A 88 1.89 -12.00 -8.36
N ALA A 89 1.16 -12.77 -9.16
CA ALA A 89 0.87 -14.18 -8.88
C ALA A 89 2.15 -15.03 -8.92
N VAL A 90 2.98 -14.84 -9.94
CA VAL A 90 4.31 -15.48 -10.05
C VAL A 90 5.19 -15.12 -8.86
N CYS A 91 5.24 -13.85 -8.48
CA CYS A 91 5.99 -13.38 -7.32
C CYS A 91 5.50 -14.02 -6.02
N ALA A 92 4.18 -14.05 -5.80
CA ALA A 92 3.59 -14.69 -4.63
C ALA A 92 3.93 -16.18 -4.57
N ARG A 93 3.90 -16.88 -5.72
CA ARG A 93 4.28 -18.30 -5.78
C ARG A 93 5.75 -18.50 -5.41
N GLY A 94 6.65 -17.67 -5.92
CA GLY A 94 8.07 -17.74 -5.58
C GLY A 94 8.34 -17.60 -4.08
N TYR A 95 7.68 -16.64 -3.44
CA TYR A 95 7.77 -16.46 -2.00
C TYR A 95 7.18 -17.64 -1.22
N ALA A 96 6.05 -18.18 -1.66
CA ALA A 96 5.44 -19.36 -1.05
C ALA A 96 6.37 -20.59 -1.15
N THR A 97 7.01 -20.81 -2.31
CA THR A 97 8.01 -21.88 -2.49
C THR A 97 9.24 -21.68 -1.61
N ALA A 98 9.63 -20.43 -1.36
CA ALA A 98 10.69 -20.09 -0.42
C ALA A 98 10.27 -20.20 1.07
N GLY A 99 9.06 -20.69 1.36
CA GLY A 99 8.56 -20.91 2.73
C GLY A 99 8.04 -19.64 3.40
N VAL A 100 7.80 -18.57 2.66
CA VAL A 100 7.22 -17.34 3.21
C VAL A 100 5.70 -17.50 3.32
N ASP A 101 5.17 -17.41 4.55
CA ASP A 101 3.74 -17.39 4.81
C ASP A 101 3.12 -16.04 4.40
N LEU A 102 2.62 -15.97 3.17
CA LEU A 102 1.97 -14.77 2.64
C LEU A 102 0.68 -14.40 3.37
N ALA A 103 0.06 -15.34 4.11
CA ALA A 103 -1.11 -15.01 4.92
C ALA A 103 -0.76 -14.04 6.07
N GLN A 104 0.52 -13.88 6.41
CA GLN A 104 0.98 -12.92 7.41
C GLN A 104 1.15 -11.49 6.89
N TYR A 105 0.98 -11.24 5.59
CA TYR A 105 1.20 -9.91 4.98
C TYR A 105 -0.13 -9.20 4.79
N ASN A 106 -0.72 -8.79 5.90
CA ASN A 106 -2.03 -8.13 5.93
C ASN A 106 -2.08 -7.07 7.04
N SER A 107 -3.10 -6.21 7.00
CA SER A 107 -3.23 -5.09 7.94
C SER A 107 -3.45 -5.53 9.40
N ILE A 108 -4.03 -6.72 9.66
CA ILE A 108 -4.19 -7.25 11.03
C ILE A 108 -2.81 -7.57 11.61
N ALA A 109 -1.97 -8.24 10.83
CA ALA A 109 -0.62 -8.59 11.24
C ALA A 109 0.26 -7.34 11.40
N SER A 110 0.11 -6.32 10.53
CA SER A 110 0.78 -5.02 10.68
C SER A 110 0.33 -4.24 11.92
N ALA A 111 -0.96 -4.31 12.29
CA ALA A 111 -1.46 -3.68 13.52
C ALA A 111 -0.86 -4.34 14.78
N LYS A 112 -0.70 -5.66 14.76
CA LYS A 112 -0.04 -6.41 15.84
C LYS A 112 1.46 -6.10 15.94
N ASP A 113 2.14 -5.92 14.80
CA ASP A 113 3.54 -5.45 14.80
C ASP A 113 3.66 -4.08 15.43
N MET A 114 2.76 -3.16 15.11
CA MET A 114 2.73 -1.82 15.68
C MET A 114 2.64 -1.87 17.20
N ALA A 115 1.69 -2.63 17.75
CA ALA A 115 1.56 -2.79 19.20
C ALA A 115 2.79 -3.45 19.85
N SER A 116 3.39 -4.44 19.16
CA SER A 116 4.59 -5.14 19.64
C SER A 116 5.80 -4.20 19.66
N LEU A 117 6.00 -3.43 18.59
CA LEU A 117 7.04 -2.42 18.46
C LEU A 117 6.90 -1.36 19.56
N MET A 118 5.71 -0.81 19.74
CA MET A 118 5.47 0.23 20.75
C MET A 118 5.68 -0.30 22.17
N SER A 119 5.29 -1.55 22.44
CA SER A 119 5.58 -2.21 23.73
C SER A 119 7.08 -2.39 23.94
N ALA A 120 7.82 -2.80 22.91
CA ALA A 120 9.27 -2.96 22.98
C ALA A 120 10.01 -1.62 23.20
N LEU A 121 9.40 -0.51 22.75
CA LEU A 121 9.89 0.85 22.98
C LEU A 121 9.42 1.45 24.32
N GLY A 122 8.62 0.72 25.11
CA GLY A 122 8.16 1.15 26.44
C GLY A 122 6.89 2.00 26.47
N TYR A 123 6.12 2.06 25.38
CA TYR A 123 4.86 2.79 25.34
C TYR A 123 3.66 1.85 25.55
N GLU A 124 2.89 2.09 26.60
CA GLU A 124 1.67 1.32 26.87
C GLU A 124 0.51 1.69 25.94
N GLN A 125 0.38 2.99 25.64
CA GLN A 125 -0.57 3.55 24.68
C GLN A 125 0.12 4.56 23.76
N TYR A 126 -0.42 4.71 22.55
CA TYR A 126 0.12 5.61 21.53
C TYR A 126 -0.97 6.27 20.69
N ASN A 127 -0.60 7.37 20.04
CA ASN A 127 -1.44 8.07 19.08
C ASN A 127 -1.07 7.63 17.67
N LEU A 128 -2.08 7.48 16.80
CA LEU A 128 -1.89 7.12 15.41
C LEU A 128 -2.15 8.31 14.49
N TYR A 129 -1.29 8.45 13.49
CA TYR A 129 -1.52 9.31 12.34
C TYR A 129 -1.45 8.42 11.09
N GLY A 130 -2.61 8.17 10.48
CA GLY A 130 -2.71 7.40 9.25
C GLY A 130 -2.93 8.33 8.07
N THR A 131 -2.19 8.11 6.98
CA THR A 131 -2.47 8.74 5.67
C THR A 131 -2.71 7.67 4.62
N SER A 132 -3.69 7.86 3.72
CA SER A 132 -4.02 6.91 2.65
C SER A 132 -4.22 5.48 3.21
N TYR A 133 -3.48 4.47 2.76
CA TYR A 133 -3.50 3.10 3.33
C TYR A 133 -3.30 3.09 4.85
N GLY A 134 -2.49 4.00 5.40
CA GLY A 134 -2.29 4.15 6.84
C GLY A 134 -3.58 4.43 7.60
N THR A 135 -4.61 5.02 6.97
CA THR A 135 -5.93 5.19 7.58
C THR A 135 -6.69 3.87 7.71
N LYS A 136 -6.56 2.97 6.73
CA LYS A 136 -7.08 1.61 6.81
C LYS A 136 -6.38 0.82 7.91
N LEU A 137 -5.05 0.93 7.98
CA LEU A 137 -4.27 0.29 9.04
C LEU A 137 -4.64 0.84 10.43
N ALA A 138 -4.82 2.15 10.58
CA ALA A 138 -5.23 2.76 11.85
C ALA A 138 -6.62 2.28 12.30
N GLN A 139 -7.59 2.17 11.38
CA GLN A 139 -8.90 1.57 11.66
C GLN A 139 -8.79 0.10 12.10
N VAL A 140 -7.91 -0.67 11.47
CA VAL A 140 -7.64 -2.05 11.88
C VAL A 140 -6.99 -2.09 13.26
N ALA A 141 -6.03 -1.22 13.57
CA ALA A 141 -5.41 -1.14 14.89
C ALA A 141 -6.41 -0.77 16.00
N LEU A 142 -7.34 0.15 15.72
CA LEU A 142 -8.44 0.48 16.63
C LEU A 142 -9.32 -0.74 16.97
N ARG A 143 -9.41 -1.73 16.07
CA ARG A 143 -10.17 -2.97 16.28
C ARG A 143 -9.34 -4.08 16.92
N GLU A 144 -8.12 -4.29 16.43
CA GLU A 144 -7.29 -5.44 16.82
C GLU A 144 -6.48 -5.19 18.09
N THR A 145 -6.15 -3.92 18.39
CA THR A 145 -5.37 -3.52 19.57
C THR A 145 -6.00 -2.30 20.27
N PRO A 146 -7.30 -2.35 20.62
CA PRO A 146 -8.08 -1.19 21.08
C PRO A 146 -7.47 -0.52 22.31
N ASP A 147 -6.94 -1.31 23.25
CA ASP A 147 -6.37 -0.78 24.50
C ASP A 147 -5.05 0.00 24.29
N ARG A 148 -4.42 -0.17 23.13
CA ARG A 148 -3.13 0.46 22.79
C ARG A 148 -3.29 1.81 22.09
N VAL A 149 -4.42 2.06 21.42
CA VAL A 149 -4.62 3.28 20.64
C VAL A 149 -5.36 4.31 21.48
N ARG A 150 -4.66 5.37 21.90
CA ARG A 150 -5.25 6.47 22.68
C ARG A 150 -6.05 7.44 21.80
N GLN A 151 -5.51 7.80 20.64
CA GLN A 151 -6.13 8.70 19.66
C GLN A 151 -5.71 8.28 18.24
N ALA A 152 -6.52 8.59 17.24
CA ALA A 152 -6.20 8.37 15.84
C ALA A 152 -6.63 9.57 14.99
N VAL A 153 -5.76 9.96 14.05
CA VAL A 153 -6.03 10.92 12.97
C VAL A 153 -6.00 10.15 11.66
N LEU A 154 -7.06 10.31 10.85
CA LEU A 154 -7.21 9.66 9.55
C LEU A 154 -7.23 10.72 8.45
N ASP A 155 -6.14 10.82 7.69
CA ASP A 155 -5.93 11.81 6.64
C ASP A 155 -6.00 11.16 5.25
N GLY A 156 -7.02 11.49 4.44
CA GLY A 156 -7.32 10.77 3.20
C GLY A 156 -7.84 9.35 3.47
N THR A 157 -9.00 9.26 4.12
CA THR A 157 -9.53 8.00 4.66
C THR A 157 -9.85 6.96 3.58
N SER A 158 -9.26 5.77 3.74
CA SER A 158 -9.53 4.54 2.99
C SER A 158 -10.41 3.62 3.84
N PRO A 159 -11.68 3.38 3.47
CA PRO A 159 -12.59 2.53 4.23
C PRO A 159 -12.14 1.07 4.27
N VAL A 160 -12.22 0.43 5.44
CA VAL A 160 -11.90 -1.01 5.58
C VAL A 160 -12.83 -1.93 4.78
N SER A 161 -14.05 -1.47 4.47
CA SER A 161 -15.10 -2.24 3.79
C SER A 161 -15.01 -2.22 2.26
N GLN A 162 -14.12 -1.41 1.69
CA GLN A 162 -14.05 -1.23 0.24
C GLN A 162 -12.77 -1.84 -0.35
N PRO A 163 -12.87 -2.49 -1.53
CA PRO A 163 -11.70 -2.94 -2.28
C PRO A 163 -11.08 -1.74 -2.99
N GLN A 164 -10.35 -0.89 -2.25
CA GLN A 164 -9.80 0.39 -2.72
C GLN A 164 -9.09 0.29 -4.09
N MET A 165 -8.31 -0.77 -4.31
CA MET A 165 -7.60 -0.97 -5.58
C MET A 165 -8.56 -1.19 -6.76
N ALA A 166 -9.64 -1.95 -6.55
CA ALA A 166 -10.66 -2.19 -7.58
C ALA A 166 -11.50 -0.95 -7.86
N ASN A 167 -11.75 -0.12 -6.83
CA ASN A 167 -12.57 1.10 -6.96
C ASN A 167 -11.78 2.31 -7.46
N SER A 168 -10.44 2.27 -7.39
CA SER A 168 -9.58 3.41 -7.66
C SER A 168 -9.85 4.07 -9.03
N PHE A 169 -10.07 3.28 -10.08
CA PHE A 169 -10.36 3.81 -11.41
C PHE A 169 -11.64 4.65 -11.46
N ILE A 170 -12.72 4.17 -10.81
CA ILE A 170 -14.00 4.87 -10.73
C ILE A 170 -13.82 6.17 -9.93
N GLU A 171 -13.20 6.07 -8.75
CA GLU A 171 -12.96 7.21 -7.87
C GLU A 171 -12.11 8.29 -8.55
N PHE A 172 -11.05 7.91 -9.27
CA PHE A 172 -10.23 8.85 -10.02
C PHE A 172 -10.99 9.49 -11.18
N ASN A 173 -11.76 8.72 -11.94
CA ASN A 173 -12.52 9.24 -13.07
C ASN A 173 -13.56 10.29 -12.62
N GLU A 174 -14.24 10.06 -11.50
CA GLU A 174 -15.15 11.05 -10.93
C GLU A 174 -14.48 12.39 -10.60
N GLN A 175 -13.23 12.37 -10.13
CA GLN A 175 -12.48 13.61 -9.87
C GLN A 175 -12.16 14.35 -11.16
N TYR A 176 -11.79 13.65 -12.23
CA TYR A 176 -11.56 14.27 -13.54
C TYR A 176 -12.85 14.88 -14.10
N VAL A 177 -13.98 14.16 -14.04
CA VAL A 177 -15.28 14.69 -14.46
C VAL A 177 -15.64 15.96 -13.68
N ARG A 178 -15.42 15.99 -12.36
CA ARG A 178 -15.65 17.18 -11.54
C ARG A 178 -14.72 18.33 -11.92
N LEU A 179 -13.44 18.07 -12.15
CA LEU A 179 -12.46 19.07 -12.56
C LEU A 179 -12.84 19.68 -13.91
N PHE A 180 -13.25 18.86 -14.88
CA PHE A 180 -13.70 19.33 -16.19
C PHE A 180 -14.99 20.15 -16.10
N ALA A 181 -15.94 19.74 -15.26
CA ALA A 181 -17.14 20.52 -15.01
C ALA A 181 -16.82 21.89 -14.38
N GLN A 182 -15.86 21.94 -13.45
CA GLN A 182 -15.39 23.21 -12.86
C GLN A 182 -14.71 24.10 -13.90
N CYS A 183 -13.85 23.53 -14.76
CA CYS A 183 -13.19 24.28 -15.82
C CYS A 183 -14.19 24.84 -16.84
N ALA A 184 -15.20 24.05 -17.25
CA ALA A 184 -16.24 24.51 -18.17
C ALA A 184 -17.09 25.67 -17.59
N ALA A 185 -17.21 25.74 -16.27
CA ALA A 185 -17.94 26.81 -15.57
C ALA A 185 -17.09 28.09 -15.36
N ASP A 186 -15.77 28.02 -15.50
CA ASP A 186 -14.85 29.15 -15.36
C ASP A 186 -14.53 29.74 -16.76
N PRO A 187 -14.85 31.01 -17.05
CA PRO A 187 -14.63 31.59 -18.38
C PRO A 187 -13.16 31.57 -18.84
N THR A 188 -12.22 31.80 -17.93
CA THR A 188 -10.78 31.81 -18.24
C THR A 188 -10.29 30.39 -18.51
N CYS A 189 -10.73 29.41 -17.72
CA CYS A 189 -10.37 28.01 -17.95
C CYS A 189 -11.00 27.46 -19.23
N ASN A 190 -12.28 27.74 -19.47
CA ASN A 190 -13.01 27.28 -20.64
C ASN A 190 -12.48 27.90 -21.93
N GLU A 191 -12.01 29.15 -21.91
CA GLU A 191 -11.33 29.75 -23.06
C GLU A 191 -9.97 29.08 -23.34
N ALA A 192 -9.22 28.73 -22.29
CA ALA A 192 -7.95 28.04 -22.41
C ALA A 192 -8.08 26.56 -22.82
N ILE A 193 -9.16 25.88 -22.41
CA ILE A 193 -9.42 24.44 -22.65
C ILE A 193 -10.87 24.22 -23.09
N PRO A 194 -11.26 24.62 -24.31
CA PRO A 194 -12.66 24.65 -24.76
C PRO A 194 -13.32 23.28 -24.98
N THR A 195 -12.58 22.17 -24.95
CA THR A 195 -13.06 20.80 -25.21
C THR A 195 -13.26 19.94 -23.96
N CYS A 196 -13.23 20.50 -22.75
CA CYS A 196 -13.30 19.74 -21.49
C CYS A 196 -14.50 18.78 -21.35
N LEU A 197 -15.59 18.94 -22.10
CA LEU A 197 -16.80 18.11 -22.01
C LEU A 197 -17.27 17.48 -23.34
N SER A 198 -16.52 17.61 -24.44
CA SER A 198 -16.95 17.02 -25.73
C SER A 198 -16.73 15.52 -25.84
N ALA A 199 -16.01 14.91 -24.89
CA ALA A 199 -15.99 13.46 -24.71
C ALA A 199 -17.10 13.10 -23.71
N SER A 200 -18.23 12.64 -24.23
CA SER A 200 -19.38 12.14 -23.46
C SER A 200 -18.91 11.22 -22.32
N PRO A 201 -19.49 11.31 -21.11
CA PRO A 201 -19.27 10.28 -20.10
C PRO A 201 -19.74 8.95 -20.72
N LEU A 202 -18.85 7.96 -20.64
CA LEU A 202 -19.02 6.58 -21.11
C LEU A 202 -20.49 6.14 -21.14
N SER A 203 -21.03 6.02 -22.37
CA SER A 203 -22.29 5.31 -22.66
C SER A 203 -22.06 3.82 -22.70
#